data_AF-A0A8S3K9H5-F1
#
_entry.id   AF-A0A8S3K9H5-F1
#
_cell.length_a   1.000
_cell.length_b   1.000
_cell.length_c   1.000
_cell.angle_alpha   90.00
_cell.angle_beta   90.00
_cell.angle_gamma   90.00
#
_symmetry.space_group_name_H-M   'P 1'
#
loop_
_entity.id
_entity.type
_entity.pdbx_description
1 polymer ?
#
loop_
_entity_poly.entity_id
_entity_poly.type
_entity_poly.pdbx_seq_one_letter_code
_entity_poly.pdbx_strand_id
1 'polypeptide(L)' 'TAYNLANKQSETKRIRTAFSLEQLEILQDNFKSDQNPDGQDLGWIAQLAARRDI' A
#
# COMPACT_ATOMS: atom_id res chain seq x y z
N THR A 1 11.15 6.62 -42.74
CA THR A 1 9.78 6.30 -42.33
C THR A 1 9.68 4.82 -42.00
N ALA A 2 9.78 4.45 -40.73
CA ALA A 2 9.39 3.13 -40.25
C ALA A 2 8.56 3.36 -38.99
N TYR A 3 7.27 3.12 -39.14
CA TYR A 3 6.19 3.31 -38.19
C TYR A 3 6.52 2.75 -36.80
N ASN A 4 6.34 3.59 -35.78
CA ASN A 4 5.76 3.26 -34.48
C ASN A 4 5.86 1.79 -34.04
N LEU A 5 6.98 1.42 -33.41
CA LEU A 5 7.02 0.29 -32.46
C LEU A 5 6.38 0.71 -31.12
N ALA A 6 5.26 1.43 -31.20
CA ALA A 6 4.39 1.67 -30.08
C ALA A 6 3.38 0.53 -30.05
N ASN A 7 3.15 -0.02 -28.85
CA ASN A 7 2.14 -1.04 -28.53
C ASN A 7 2.61 -2.50 -28.61
N LYS A 8 3.33 -2.96 -27.58
CA LYS A 8 3.00 -4.24 -26.91
C LYS A 8 3.80 -4.59 -25.65
N GLN A 9 4.66 -3.71 -25.14
CA GLN A 9 5.01 -3.78 -23.72
C GLN A 9 3.92 -3.03 -22.97
N SER A 10 2.88 -3.76 -22.55
CA SER A 10 2.04 -3.31 -21.46
C SER A 10 2.94 -3.19 -20.23
N GLU A 11 3.63 -2.06 -20.09
CA GLU A 11 4.20 -1.65 -18.81
C GLU A 11 3.07 -1.77 -17.81
N THR A 12 3.17 -2.74 -16.91
CA THR A 12 2.29 -2.85 -15.74
C THR A 12 2.48 -1.55 -14.97
N LYS A 13 1.64 -0.55 -15.26
CA LYS A 13 1.68 0.74 -14.56
C LYS A 13 1.44 0.43 -13.10
N ARG A 14 2.48 0.60 -12.29
CA ARG A 14 2.39 0.40 -10.84
C ARG A 14 1.36 1.40 -10.33
N ILE A 15 0.25 0.91 -9.80
CA ILE A 15 -0.74 1.76 -9.15
C ILE A 15 -0.08 2.30 -7.88
N ARG A 16 -0.05 3.62 -7.74
CA ARG A 16 0.42 4.25 -6.50
C ARG A 16 -0.61 3.94 -5.43
N THR A 17 -0.28 3.02 -4.53
CA THR A 17 -1.02 2.87 -3.27
C THR A 17 -0.75 4.12 -2.44
N ALA A 18 -1.82 4.77 -1.99
CA ALA A 18 -1.77 5.89 -1.06
C ALA A 18 -2.61 5.53 0.16
N PHE A 19 -2.14 5.90 1.34
CA PHE A 19 -2.89 5.73 2.57
C PHE A 19 -3.81 6.94 2.79
N SER A 20 -5.02 6.69 3.29
CA SER A 20 -5.88 7.72 3.84
C SER A 20 -5.28 8.30 5.13
N LEU A 21 -5.74 9.48 5.55
CA LEU A 21 -5.29 10.08 6.81
C LEU A 21 -5.60 9.17 8.01
N GLU A 22 -6.75 8.50 8.00
CA GLU A 22 -7.14 7.55 9.04
C GLU A 22 -6.23 6.32 9.07
N GLN A 23 -5.86 5.78 7.90
CA GLN A 23 -4.90 4.69 7.84
C GLN A 23 -3.54 5.10 8.40
N LEU A 24 -3.09 6.33 8.14
CA LEU A 24 -1.86 6.85 8.72
C LEU A 24 -1.95 6.98 10.24
N GLU A 25 -3.09 7.38 10.80
CA GLU A 25 -3.31 7.46 12.25
C GLU A 25 -3.18 6.08 12.90
N ILE A 26 -3.84 5.06 12.34
CA ILE A 26 -3.74 3.66 12.80
C ILE A 26 -2.27 3.20 12.80
N LEU A 27 -1.54 3.44 11.71
CA LEU A 27 -0.14 3.04 11.60
C LEU A 27 0.75 3.77 12.61
N GLN A 28 0.54 5.07 12.82
CA GLN A 28 1.29 5.86 13.79
C GLN A 28 1.04 5.42 15.23
N ASP A 29 -0.20 5.11 15.58
CA ASP A 29 -0.54 4.67 16.94
C ASP A 29 -0.01 3.28 17.26
N ASN A 30 -0.03 2.36 16.29
CA ASN A 30 0.63 1.06 16.44
C ASN A 30 2.14 1.23 16.60
N PHE A 31 2.78 2.09 15.80
CA PHE A 31 4.22 2.34 15.90
C PHE A 31 4.64 2.96 17.25
N LYS A 32 3.80 3.78 17.88
CA LYS A 32 4.07 4.30 19.24
C LYS A 32 4.08 3.20 20.30
N SER A 33 3.29 2.15 20.08
CA SER A 33 3.13 1.04 21.02
C SER A 33 4.21 -0.03 20.82
N ASP A 34 4.51 -0.34 19.56
CA ASP A 34 5.57 -1.25 19.17
C ASP A 34 6.24 -0.76 17.87
N GLN A 35 7.54 -0.50 17.94
CA GLN A 35 8.33 -0.04 16.80
C GLN A 35 8.87 -1.19 15.95
N ASN A 36 8.83 -2.43 16.44
CA ASN A 36 9.34 -3.58 15.72
C ASN A 36 8.38 -4.79 15.81
N PRO A 37 7.15 -4.63 15.27
CA PRO A 37 6.15 -5.69 15.22
C PRO A 37 6.65 -6.87 14.38
N ASP A 38 6.22 -8.07 14.75
CA ASP A 38 6.53 -9.28 13.98
C ASP A 38 5.63 -9.42 12.74
N GLY A 39 5.82 -10.49 11.97
CA GLY A 39 5.03 -10.73 10.75
C GLY A 39 3.53 -10.95 11.00
N GLN A 40 3.15 -11.45 12.18
CA GLN A 40 1.75 -11.65 12.55
C GLN A 40 1.11 -10.32 12.92
N ASP A 41 1.80 -9.52 13.73
CA ASP A 41 1.37 -8.18 14.13
C ASP A 41 1.18 -7.28 12.91
N LEU A 42 2.13 -7.29 11.97
CA LEU A 42 2.00 -6.57 10.70
C LEU A 42 0.78 -7.01 9.89
N GLY A 43 0.47 -8.30 9.86
CA GLY A 43 -0.71 -8.84 9.19
C GLY A 43 -2.02 -8.37 9.82
N TRP A 44 -2.06 -8.27 11.15
CA TRP A 44 -3.21 -7.74 11.87
C TRP A 44 -3.38 -6.23 11.67
N ILE A 45 -2.31 -5.45 11.80
CA ILE A 45 -2.31 -3.99 11.55
C ILE A 45 -2.78 -3.71 10.11
N ALA A 46 -2.32 -4.49 9.14
CA ALA A 46 -2.76 -4.37 7.75
C ALA A 46 -4.27 -4.63 7.59
N GLN A 47 -4.82 -5.65 8.26
CA GLN A 47 -6.26 -5.91 8.24
C GLN A 47 -7.04 -4.78 8.88
N LEU A 48 -6.55 -4.22 9.98
CA LEU A 48 -7.18 -3.11 10.68
C LEU A 48 -7.23 -1.86 9.79
N ALA A 49 -6.12 -1.53 9.12
CA ALA A 49 -6.02 -0.38 8.22
C ALA A 49 -6.81 -0.56 6.91
N ALA A 50 -6.90 -1.79 6.40
CA ALA A 50 -7.59 -2.08 5.13
C ALA A 50 -9.13 -2.12 5.27
N ARG A 51 -9.66 -2.41 6.45
CA ARG A 51 -11.10 -2.66 6.66
C ARG A 51 -11.97 -1.39 6.65
N ARG A 52 -11.37 -0.20 6.69
CA ARG A 52 -12.11 1.07 6.83
C ARG A 52 -12.38 1.81 5.52
N ASP A 53 -11.88 1.30 4.38
CA ASP A 53 -11.94 2.00 3.09
C ASP A 53 -12.68 1.22 1.97
N ILE A 54 -13.73 0.43 2.30
CA ILE A 54 -14.70 -0.09 1.31
C ILE A 54 -16.10 0.45 1.62
#